data_AF-A0A938M5R3-F1
#
_entry.id   AF-A0A938M5R3-F1
#
_cell.length_a   1.000
_cell.length_b   1.000
_cell.length_c   1.000
_cell.angle_alpha   90.00
_cell.angle_beta   90.00
_cell.angle_gamma   90.00
#
_symmetry.space_group_name_H-M   'P 1'
#
loop_
_entity.id
_entity.type
_entity.pdbx_description
1 polymer ?
#
loop_
_entity_poly.entity_id
_entity_poly.type
_entity_poly.pdbx_seq_one_letter_code
_entity_poly.pdbx_strand_id
1 'polypeptide(L)'
;MSQVRQHGGKTLVVERLDQPDDLREENEDIRIRYPGFSPGSAYRLSFFSKRFRAERGIRGATADDFIGYAILKTDVVPSVVSLTRVYESVLRPSRHANNFIKGERPWACSVAGRPLSVSGYVYAQQNNLTNVCAHVALRTAAARFHPEGDMSYREMNRLVGIDHSSRKAGGTDGDGLDSQEMVMILEAAGARCFVADYRNPI
;
A
#
# COMPACT_ATOMS: atom_id res chain seq x y z
N MET A 1 -0.99 -16.35 14.77
CA MET A 1 -0.09 -15.38 15.46
C MET A 1 0.25 -14.27 14.46
N SER A 2 0.28 -12.99 14.85
CA SER A 2 0.61 -11.91 13.88
C SER A 2 2.06 -12.00 13.42
N GLN A 3 2.36 -11.59 12.17
CA GLN A 3 3.72 -11.64 11.61
C GLN A 3 4.73 -10.89 12.48
N VAL A 4 4.38 -9.70 12.98
CA VAL A 4 5.24 -8.94 13.90
C VAL A 4 5.62 -9.75 15.15
N ARG A 5 4.68 -10.51 15.74
CA ARG A 5 4.98 -11.38 16.88
C ARG A 5 5.86 -12.56 16.50
N GLN A 6 5.66 -13.14 15.30
CA GLN A 6 6.53 -14.20 14.78
C GLN A 6 7.97 -13.71 14.57
N HIS A 7 8.15 -12.43 14.22
CA HIS A 7 9.46 -11.78 14.12
C HIS A 7 9.99 -11.23 15.46
N GLY A 8 9.36 -11.58 16.57
CA GLY A 8 9.82 -11.20 17.91
C GLY A 8 9.72 -9.70 18.18
N GLY A 9 8.71 -9.03 17.63
CA GLY A 9 8.48 -7.60 17.86
C GLY A 9 8.39 -7.23 19.34
N LYS A 10 9.17 -6.23 19.76
CA LYS A 10 9.27 -5.74 21.15
C LYS A 10 8.96 -4.26 21.30
N THR A 11 9.09 -3.48 20.23
CA THR A 11 8.80 -2.04 20.23
C THR A 11 7.98 -1.66 19.00
N LEU A 12 6.98 -0.81 19.24
CA LEU A 12 6.18 -0.11 18.23
C LEU A 12 6.49 1.38 18.34
N VAL A 13 6.83 2.01 17.22
CA VAL A 13 6.92 3.47 17.09
C VAL A 13 5.70 3.93 16.29
N VAL A 14 5.01 4.95 16.79
CA VAL A 14 3.84 5.55 16.14
C VAL A 14 4.19 6.96 15.72
N GLU A 15 4.07 7.25 14.44
CA GLU A 15 4.35 8.56 13.86
C GLU A 15 3.10 9.05 13.13
N ARG A 16 2.70 10.29 13.38
CA ARG A 16 1.71 10.94 12.52
C ARG A 16 2.39 11.30 11.20
N LEU A 17 1.75 10.97 10.10
CA LEU A 17 2.16 11.40 8.77
C LEU A 17 1.33 12.64 8.43
N ASP A 18 2.00 13.70 7.98
CA ASP A 18 1.30 14.91 7.56
C ASP A 18 0.67 14.66 6.18
N GLN A 19 1.46 14.73 5.10
CA GLN A 19 1.00 14.51 3.73
C GLN A 19 2.15 14.03 2.81
N PRO A 20 2.64 12.79 2.94
CA PRO A 20 3.50 12.21 1.90
C PRO A 20 2.77 12.18 0.56
N ASP A 21 3.54 12.20 -0.53
CA ASP A 21 3.01 12.44 -1.89
C ASP A 21 1.85 11.50 -2.23
N ASP A 22 1.98 10.19 -2.06
CA ASP A 22 0.93 9.23 -2.42
C ASP A 22 -0.36 9.38 -1.60
N LEU A 23 -0.25 9.79 -0.33
CA LEU A 23 -1.43 10.11 0.49
C LEU A 23 -2.09 11.40 0.02
N ARG A 24 -1.30 12.39 -0.39
CA ARG A 24 -1.81 13.64 -0.97
C ARG A 24 -2.53 13.36 -2.29
N GLU A 25 -1.95 12.53 -3.16
CA GLU A 25 -2.56 12.14 -4.43
C GLU A 25 -3.92 11.46 -4.22
N GLU A 26 -3.98 10.46 -3.35
CA GLU A 26 -5.24 9.77 -3.08
C GLU A 26 -6.29 10.71 -2.45
N ASN A 27 -5.87 11.62 -1.57
CA ASN A 27 -6.77 12.61 -0.96
C ASN A 27 -7.35 13.59 -2.00
N GLU A 28 -6.55 14.01 -2.97
CA GLU A 28 -7.00 14.83 -4.09
C GLU A 28 -7.99 14.08 -4.97
N ASP A 29 -7.70 12.82 -5.31
CA ASP A 29 -8.60 11.98 -6.12
C ASP A 29 -9.94 11.76 -5.41
N ILE A 30 -9.92 11.50 -4.10
CA ILE A 30 -11.15 11.36 -3.30
C ILE A 30 -11.92 12.68 -3.30
N ARG A 31 -11.24 13.83 -3.23
CA ARG A 31 -11.88 15.16 -3.24
C ARG A 31 -12.52 15.50 -4.57
N ILE A 32 -11.91 15.10 -5.70
CA ILE A 32 -12.50 15.24 -7.03
C ILE A 32 -13.85 14.54 -7.06
N ARG A 33 -13.90 13.32 -6.51
CA ARG A 33 -15.13 12.52 -6.49
C ARG A 33 -16.15 12.98 -5.45
N TYR A 34 -15.67 13.34 -4.27
CA TYR A 34 -16.47 13.65 -3.09
C TYR A 34 -16.06 15.03 -2.56
N PRO A 35 -16.70 16.12 -3.02
CA PRO A 35 -16.33 17.48 -2.61
C PRO A 35 -16.40 17.75 -1.11
N GLY A 36 -17.23 16.99 -0.37
CA GLY A 36 -17.32 17.04 1.09
C GLY A 36 -16.25 16.24 1.83
N PHE A 37 -15.30 15.62 1.13
CA PHE A 37 -14.22 14.84 1.74
C PHE A 37 -13.34 15.71 2.64
N SER A 38 -13.09 15.20 3.84
CA SER A 38 -12.10 15.74 4.75
C SER A 38 -11.02 14.67 5.01
N PRO A 39 -9.74 14.95 4.73
CA PRO A 39 -8.68 14.03 5.08
C PRO A 39 -8.65 13.86 6.60
N GLY A 40 -8.74 12.62 7.06
CA GLY A 40 -8.57 12.30 8.48
C GLY A 40 -7.10 12.28 8.87
N SER A 41 -6.74 11.37 9.76
CA SER A 41 -5.37 11.18 10.21
C SER A 41 -4.69 10.02 9.47
N ALA A 42 -3.39 10.15 9.23
CA ALA A 42 -2.54 9.07 8.79
C ALA A 42 -1.45 8.81 9.85
N TYR A 43 -1.23 7.54 10.18
CA TYR A 43 -0.22 7.12 11.15
C TYR A 43 0.63 6.00 10.59
N ARG A 44 1.95 6.12 10.70
CA ARG A 44 2.88 5.01 10.50
C ARG A 44 3.13 4.30 11.81
N LEU A 45 2.95 2.99 11.79
CA LEU A 45 3.28 2.03 12.84
C LEU A 45 4.55 1.29 12.41
N SER A 46 5.67 1.59 13.05
CA SER A 46 6.97 0.98 12.74
C SER A 46 7.35 -0.05 13.81
N PHE A 47 7.70 -1.27 13.40
CA PHE A 47 7.88 -2.41 14.29
C PHE A 47 9.35 -2.81 14.40
N PHE A 48 9.81 -3.05 15.63
CA PHE A 48 11.19 -3.44 15.91
C PHE A 48 11.27 -4.67 16.81
N SER A 49 12.22 -5.55 16.55
CA SER A 49 12.56 -6.71 17.41
C SER A 49 13.43 -6.30 18.61
N LYS A 50 14.09 -5.14 18.52
CA LYS A 50 14.83 -4.50 19.61
C LYS A 50 13.89 -3.75 20.55
N ARG A 51 14.12 -3.88 21.87
CA ARG A 51 13.38 -3.13 22.88
C ARG A 51 14.05 -1.77 23.12
N PHE A 52 13.26 -0.70 23.01
CA PHE A 52 13.66 0.65 23.43
C PHE A 52 12.43 1.49 23.84
N ARG A 53 12.67 2.61 24.53
CA ARG A 53 11.63 3.51 25.08
C ARG A 53 11.79 4.99 24.68
N ALA A 54 12.87 5.35 23.99
CA ALA A 54 13.18 6.72 23.62
C ALA A 54 13.77 6.78 22.21
N GLU A 55 13.73 7.96 21.58
CA GLU A 55 14.22 8.19 20.22
C GLU A 55 15.70 7.80 20.03
N ARG A 56 16.53 7.99 21.07
CA ARG A 56 17.93 7.51 21.06
C ARG A 56 18.03 6.02 20.75
N GLY A 57 17.04 5.22 21.16
CA GLY A 57 16.95 3.79 20.85
C GLY A 57 16.70 3.50 19.36
N ILE A 58 15.96 4.37 18.67
CA ILE A 58 15.71 4.29 17.22
C ILE A 58 17.03 4.51 16.47
N ARG A 59 17.81 5.52 16.88
CA ARG A 59 19.13 5.80 16.25
C ARG A 59 20.11 4.63 16.38
N GLY A 60 19.98 3.84 17.44
CA GLY A 60 20.78 2.63 17.66
C GLY A 60 20.14 1.34 17.09
N ALA A 61 18.99 1.40 16.43
CA ALA A 61 18.38 0.24 15.77
C ALA A 61 19.03 0.01 14.39
N THR A 62 19.23 -1.25 14.04
CA THR A 62 19.77 -1.67 12.73
C THR A 62 18.64 -2.09 11.78
N ALA A 63 18.98 -2.37 10.52
CA ALA A 63 18.04 -2.96 9.56
C ALA A 63 17.55 -4.35 10.00
N ASP A 64 18.36 -5.12 10.72
CA ASP A 64 17.97 -6.43 11.26
C ASP A 64 16.94 -6.29 12.39
N ASP A 65 17.06 -5.22 13.19
CA ASP A 65 16.11 -4.87 14.24
C ASP A 65 14.76 -4.41 13.66
N PHE A 66 14.74 -3.82 12.46
CA PHE A 66 13.55 -3.31 11.81
C PHE A 66 12.76 -4.44 11.14
N ILE A 67 11.54 -4.68 11.63
CA ILE A 67 10.65 -5.75 11.14
C ILE A 67 9.85 -5.26 9.92
N GLY A 68 9.56 -3.96 9.87
CA GLY A 68 8.75 -3.33 8.85
C GLY A 68 7.76 -2.33 9.43
N TYR A 69 6.75 -1.94 8.66
CA TYR A 69 5.80 -0.91 9.04
C TYR A 69 4.40 -1.16 8.46
N ALA A 70 3.42 -0.42 9.01
CA ALA A 70 2.09 -0.27 8.44
C ALA A 70 1.66 1.21 8.53
N ILE A 71 1.05 1.73 7.48
CA ILE A 71 0.42 3.04 7.43
C ILE A 71 -1.07 2.84 7.57
N LEU A 72 -1.65 3.38 8.64
CA LEU A 72 -3.08 3.49 8.82
C LEU A 72 -3.54 4.85 8.32
N LYS A 73 -4.61 4.87 7.53
CA LYS A 73 -5.23 6.10 7.03
C LYS A 73 -6.71 6.10 7.40
N THR A 74 -7.18 7.24 7.88
CA THR A 74 -8.60 7.50 8.12
C THR A 74 -9.13 8.46 7.04
N ASP A 75 -10.18 8.02 6.35
CA ASP A 75 -10.89 8.80 5.35
C ASP A 75 -12.28 9.17 5.88
N VAL A 76 -12.69 10.43 5.73
CA VAL A 76 -14.01 10.92 6.16
C VAL A 76 -14.74 11.57 4.99
N VAL A 77 -15.81 10.93 4.54
CA VAL A 77 -16.75 11.46 3.55
C VAL A 77 -18.14 11.51 4.20
N PRO A 78 -18.68 12.70 4.50
CA PRO A 78 -19.97 12.85 5.15
C PRO A 78 -21.07 12.04 4.46
N SER A 79 -21.87 11.30 5.25
CA SER A 79 -22.98 10.46 4.78
C SER A 79 -22.61 9.29 3.87
N VAL A 80 -21.32 9.06 3.60
CA VAL A 80 -20.84 7.95 2.76
C VAL A 80 -20.02 6.98 3.60
N VAL A 81 -18.91 7.45 4.20
CA VAL A 81 -18.00 6.58 4.94
C VAL A 81 -17.14 7.35 5.93
N SER A 82 -16.87 6.72 7.07
CA SER A 82 -15.74 7.04 7.95
C SER A 82 -15.01 5.73 8.20
N LEU A 83 -13.82 5.58 7.61
CA LEU A 83 -13.09 4.31 7.61
C LEU A 83 -11.62 4.52 7.91
N THR A 84 -11.11 3.73 8.85
CA THR A 84 -9.67 3.53 9.03
C THR A 84 -9.27 2.22 8.39
N ARG A 85 -8.24 2.26 7.56
CA ARG A 85 -7.70 1.09 6.86
C ARG A 85 -6.18 1.07 6.85
N VAL A 86 -5.61 -0.08 6.55
CA VAL A 86 -4.20 -0.19 6.14
C VAL A 86 -4.08 0.40 4.75
N TYR A 87 -3.56 1.62 4.66
CA TYR A 87 -3.22 2.25 3.39
C TYR A 87 -2.08 1.50 2.71
N GLU A 88 -1.10 1.07 3.52
CA GLU A 88 0.09 0.38 3.07
C GLU A 88 0.70 -0.39 4.24
N SER A 89 1.30 -1.54 4.00
CA SER A 89 2.15 -2.22 4.98
C SER A 89 3.20 -3.03 4.27
N VAL A 90 4.41 -2.99 4.81
CA VAL A 90 5.53 -3.82 4.36
C VAL A 90 6.15 -4.45 5.59
N LEU A 91 6.08 -5.78 5.67
CA LEU A 91 6.69 -6.56 6.73
C LEU A 91 7.67 -7.56 6.13
N ARG A 92 8.73 -7.85 6.88
CA ARG A 92 9.63 -8.97 6.57
C ARG A 92 8.80 -10.26 6.43
N PRO A 93 9.01 -11.08 5.39
CA PRO A 93 8.27 -12.32 5.23
C PRO A 93 8.61 -13.31 6.35
N SER A 94 7.61 -14.05 6.79
CA SER A 94 7.80 -15.12 7.79
C SER A 94 8.57 -16.30 7.19
N ARG A 95 9.47 -16.88 7.99
CA ARG A 95 10.39 -17.97 7.59
C ARG A 95 9.74 -19.36 7.44
N HIS A 96 8.42 -19.43 7.22
CA HIS A 96 7.76 -20.73 7.10
C HIS A 96 8.19 -21.42 5.80
N ALA A 97 8.56 -22.69 5.88
CA ALA A 97 9.09 -23.48 4.76
C ALA A 97 8.16 -23.53 3.53
N ASN A 98 6.85 -23.31 3.73
CA ASN A 98 5.84 -23.33 2.67
C ASN A 98 5.49 -21.93 2.15
N ASN A 99 6.08 -20.86 2.68
CA ASN A 99 5.89 -19.51 2.14
C ASN A 99 6.83 -19.30 0.95
N PHE A 100 6.34 -19.71 -0.21
CA PHE A 100 7.01 -19.47 -1.48
C PHE A 100 6.50 -18.16 -2.09
N ILE A 101 6.88 -17.04 -1.48
CA ILE A 101 6.65 -15.73 -2.10
C ILE A 101 7.93 -15.36 -2.83
N LYS A 102 7.85 -15.26 -4.16
CA LYS A 102 8.96 -14.83 -5.01
C LYS A 102 8.88 -13.32 -5.24
N GLY A 103 10.02 -12.65 -5.15
CA GLY A 103 10.16 -11.29 -5.64
C GLY A 103 10.11 -10.18 -4.57
N GLU A 104 10.52 -10.44 -3.33
CA GLU A 104 10.69 -9.37 -2.36
C GLU A 104 11.59 -8.24 -2.90
N ARG A 105 11.27 -7.02 -2.49
CA ARG A 105 12.04 -5.81 -2.80
C ARG A 105 12.42 -5.13 -1.49
N PRO A 106 13.57 -4.44 -1.43
CA PRO A 106 13.86 -3.53 -0.33
C PRO A 106 12.92 -2.32 -0.40
N TRP A 107 12.19 -2.05 0.67
CA TRP A 107 11.35 -0.87 0.85
C TRP A 107 12.04 0.10 1.78
N ALA A 108 12.20 1.35 1.32
CA ALA A 108 12.77 2.41 2.14
C ALA A 108 11.71 3.01 3.08
N CYS A 109 12.10 3.28 4.31
CA CYS A 109 11.25 3.96 5.29
C CYS A 109 12.12 4.83 6.19
N SER A 110 11.67 6.04 6.51
CA SER A 110 12.35 6.92 7.47
C SER A 110 11.58 6.96 8.78
N VAL A 111 12.12 6.44 9.88
CA VAL A 111 11.47 6.43 11.20
C VAL A 111 12.18 7.42 12.12
N ALA A 112 11.48 8.44 12.60
CA ALA A 112 12.04 9.57 13.36
C ALA A 112 13.27 10.20 12.65
N GLY A 113 13.19 10.35 11.33
CA GLY A 113 14.27 10.88 10.49
C GLY A 113 15.42 9.90 10.19
N ARG A 114 15.40 8.68 10.75
CA ARG A 114 16.40 7.63 10.48
C ARG A 114 15.99 6.81 9.26
N PRO A 115 16.77 6.77 8.17
CA PRO A 115 16.51 5.87 7.06
C PRO A 115 16.74 4.42 7.49
N LEU A 116 15.77 3.58 7.17
CA LEU A 116 15.73 2.14 7.37
C LEU A 116 15.23 1.49 6.08
N SER A 117 15.48 0.20 5.93
CA SER A 117 14.91 -0.59 4.86
C SER A 117 14.48 -1.97 5.34
N VAL A 118 13.39 -2.48 4.77
CA VAL A 118 12.89 -3.83 5.00
C VAL A 118 12.66 -4.51 3.66
N SER A 119 13.15 -5.74 3.50
CA SER A 119 12.78 -6.58 2.36
C SER A 119 11.45 -7.25 2.63
N GLY A 120 10.48 -7.03 1.74
CA GLY A 120 9.13 -7.56 1.91
C GLY A 120 8.23 -7.27 0.70
N TYR A 121 6.93 -7.45 0.94
CA TYR A 121 5.88 -7.20 -0.04
C TYR A 121 4.98 -6.09 0.47
N VAL A 122 4.61 -5.18 -0.42
CA VAL A 122 3.56 -4.21 -0.09
C VAL A 122 2.22 -4.93 -0.05
N TYR A 123 1.47 -4.62 0.99
CA TYR A 123 0.07 -4.97 1.12
C TYR A 123 -0.70 -3.69 1.42
N ALA A 124 -1.90 -3.57 0.87
CA ALA A 124 -2.78 -2.44 1.12
C ALA A 124 -4.23 -2.94 1.22
N GLN A 125 -5.14 -2.07 1.67
CA GLN A 125 -6.57 -2.29 1.61
C GLN A 125 -7.21 -1.26 0.69
N GLN A 126 -8.22 -1.70 -0.07
CA GLN A 126 -9.01 -0.81 -0.92
C GLN A 126 -9.81 0.17 -0.06
N ASN A 127 -10.07 1.37 -0.59
CA ASN A 127 -11.00 2.32 0.02
C ASN A 127 -12.41 2.25 -0.59
N ASN A 128 -12.57 1.62 -1.76
CA ASN A 128 -13.81 1.63 -2.54
C ASN A 128 -14.36 3.04 -2.85
N LEU A 129 -13.51 4.07 -2.79
CA LEU A 129 -13.80 5.45 -3.14
C LEU A 129 -13.07 5.87 -4.42
N THR A 130 -11.80 5.47 -4.55
CA THR A 130 -10.93 5.80 -5.69
C THR A 130 -10.07 4.62 -6.15
N ASN A 131 -10.11 3.51 -5.41
CA ASN A 131 -9.48 2.26 -5.77
C ASN A 131 -10.34 1.07 -5.33
N VAL A 132 -10.20 -0.02 -6.07
CA VAL A 132 -10.91 -1.29 -5.84
C VAL A 132 -9.92 -2.44 -5.61
N CYS A 133 -10.43 -3.65 -5.37
CA CYS A 133 -9.63 -4.84 -5.09
C CYS A 133 -8.56 -5.10 -6.16
N ALA A 134 -8.87 -4.88 -7.44
CA ALA A 134 -7.92 -5.01 -8.54
C ALA A 134 -6.73 -4.08 -8.37
N HIS A 135 -6.93 -2.81 -8.02
CA HIS A 135 -5.84 -1.84 -7.82
C HIS A 135 -4.87 -2.28 -6.73
N VAL A 136 -5.39 -2.80 -5.62
CA VAL A 136 -4.57 -3.26 -4.49
C VAL A 136 -3.75 -4.50 -4.86
N ALA A 137 -4.37 -5.44 -5.57
CA ALA A 137 -3.69 -6.64 -6.07
C ALA A 137 -2.61 -6.26 -7.10
N LEU A 138 -2.93 -5.34 -8.00
CA LEU A 138 -2.01 -4.81 -9.00
C LEU A 138 -0.85 -4.06 -8.34
N ARG A 139 -1.08 -3.19 -7.35
CA ARG A 139 0.00 -2.50 -6.62
C ARG A 139 1.03 -3.48 -6.06
N THR A 140 0.54 -4.55 -5.44
CA THR A 140 1.39 -5.61 -4.89
C THR A 140 2.24 -6.28 -5.96
N ALA A 141 1.66 -6.60 -7.12
CA ALA A 141 2.36 -7.23 -8.23
C ALA A 141 3.28 -6.27 -8.98
N ALA A 142 2.80 -5.07 -9.30
CA ALA A 142 3.49 -4.02 -10.03
C ALA A 142 4.73 -3.53 -9.29
N ALA A 143 4.68 -3.38 -7.96
CA ALA A 143 5.83 -3.02 -7.13
C ALA A 143 7.06 -3.91 -7.35
N ARG A 144 6.86 -5.17 -7.77
CA ARG A 144 7.98 -6.04 -8.15
C ARG A 144 8.73 -5.52 -9.38
N PHE A 145 8.00 -5.08 -10.39
CA PHE A 145 8.53 -4.80 -11.71
C PHE A 145 8.84 -3.31 -11.91
N HIS A 146 8.07 -2.44 -11.24
CA HIS A 146 8.14 -1.00 -11.41
C HIS A 146 9.56 -0.47 -11.12
N PRO A 147 10.10 0.44 -11.95
CA PRO A 147 11.46 0.96 -11.77
C PRO A 147 11.72 1.58 -10.40
N GLU A 148 10.72 2.28 -9.86
CA GLU A 148 10.79 2.95 -8.55
C GLU A 148 10.36 2.03 -7.39
N GLY A 149 9.97 0.78 -7.66
CA GLY A 149 9.61 -0.21 -6.64
C GLY A 149 8.19 -0.12 -6.07
N ASP A 150 7.43 0.91 -6.41
CA ASP A 150 5.99 1.03 -6.14
C ASP A 150 5.29 1.81 -7.25
N MET A 151 3.99 1.58 -7.43
CA MET A 151 3.16 2.27 -8.42
C MET A 151 1.94 2.87 -7.71
N SER A 152 1.74 4.19 -7.82
CA SER A 152 0.66 4.86 -7.10
C SER A 152 -0.71 4.52 -7.70
N TYR A 153 -1.78 4.61 -6.90
CA TYR A 153 -3.14 4.40 -7.43
C TYR A 153 -3.52 5.43 -8.49
N ARG A 154 -3.02 6.66 -8.37
CA ARG A 154 -3.24 7.71 -9.36
C ARG A 154 -2.54 7.37 -10.67
N GLU A 155 -1.32 6.86 -10.61
CA GLU A 155 -0.61 6.39 -11.79
C GLU A 155 -1.40 5.28 -12.50
N MET A 156 -1.87 4.27 -11.76
CA MET A 156 -2.73 3.22 -12.30
C MET A 156 -4.00 3.78 -12.95
N ASN A 157 -4.70 4.67 -12.24
CA ASN A 157 -5.92 5.31 -12.73
C ASN A 157 -5.69 6.07 -14.04
N ARG A 158 -4.58 6.82 -14.14
CA ARG A 158 -4.22 7.57 -15.35
C ARG A 158 -4.00 6.67 -16.55
N LEU A 159 -3.33 5.53 -16.37
CA LEU A 159 -3.06 4.58 -17.46
C LEU A 159 -4.35 4.10 -18.13
N VAL A 160 -5.41 3.93 -17.35
CA VAL A 160 -6.70 3.41 -17.83
C VAL A 160 -7.76 4.53 -17.95
N GLY A 161 -7.37 5.80 -17.86
CA GLY A 161 -8.28 6.94 -18.06
C GLY A 161 -9.32 7.14 -16.95
N ILE A 162 -9.09 6.64 -15.74
CA ILE A 162 -9.90 6.96 -14.55
C ILE A 162 -9.46 8.33 -14.01
N ASP A 163 -10.40 9.28 -13.96
CA ASP A 163 -10.16 10.65 -13.50
C ASP A 163 -11.03 11.04 -12.28
N HIS A 164 -11.90 10.12 -11.85
CA HIS A 164 -12.89 10.28 -10.79
C HIS A 164 -13.92 11.41 -11.00
N SER A 165 -13.99 11.97 -12.20
CA SER A 165 -14.98 12.96 -12.62
C SER A 165 -15.93 12.38 -13.67
N SER A 166 -15.39 11.99 -14.82
CA SER A 166 -16.10 11.37 -15.94
C SER A 166 -16.06 9.85 -15.87
N ARG A 167 -14.93 9.29 -15.42
CA ARG A 167 -14.72 7.86 -15.22
C ARG A 167 -14.22 7.59 -13.81
N LYS A 168 -14.91 6.71 -13.08
CA LYS A 168 -14.71 6.48 -11.64
C LYS A 168 -14.40 5.01 -11.35
N ALA A 169 -13.61 4.76 -10.30
CA ALA A 169 -13.39 3.40 -9.78
C ALA A 169 -13.93 3.22 -8.37
N GLY A 170 -14.65 2.13 -8.13
CA GLY A 170 -15.32 1.83 -6.85
C GLY A 170 -16.56 2.69 -6.61
N GLY A 171 -17.11 2.67 -5.39
CA GLY A 171 -18.34 3.39 -5.04
C GLY A 171 -19.60 2.75 -5.65
N THR A 172 -20.70 3.49 -5.69
CA THR A 172 -21.98 3.01 -6.28
C THR A 172 -22.09 3.26 -7.78
N ASP A 173 -21.26 4.16 -8.31
CA ASP A 173 -21.30 4.69 -9.68
C ASP A 173 -19.94 4.60 -10.38
N GLY A 174 -19.04 3.75 -9.89
CA GLY A 174 -17.75 3.46 -10.52
C GLY A 174 -17.50 1.97 -10.61
N ASP A 175 -16.69 1.59 -11.60
CA ASP A 175 -16.47 0.20 -11.95
C ASP A 175 -15.18 -0.37 -11.33
N GLY A 176 -15.00 -1.67 -11.52
CA GLY A 176 -13.70 -2.31 -11.32
C GLY A 176 -12.76 -2.06 -12.51
N LEU A 177 -11.66 -2.82 -12.52
CA LEU A 177 -10.79 -2.90 -13.69
C LEU A 177 -11.12 -4.17 -14.47
N ASP A 178 -11.18 -4.06 -15.80
CA ASP A 178 -11.27 -5.24 -16.66
C ASP A 178 -9.88 -5.90 -16.86
N SER A 179 -9.86 -7.04 -17.56
CA SER A 179 -8.61 -7.77 -17.79
C SER A 179 -7.61 -7.02 -18.67
N GLN A 180 -8.07 -6.24 -19.63
CA GLN A 180 -7.20 -5.46 -20.51
C GLN A 180 -6.54 -4.32 -19.73
N GLU A 181 -7.28 -3.70 -18.82
CA GLU A 181 -6.81 -2.65 -17.93
C GLU A 181 -5.79 -3.15 -16.91
N MET A 182 -6.07 -4.32 -16.34
CA MET A 182 -5.11 -5.01 -15.46
C MET A 182 -3.79 -5.31 -16.18
N VAL A 183 -3.86 -5.79 -17.44
CA VAL A 183 -2.67 -6.03 -18.27
C VAL A 183 -1.91 -4.74 -18.54
N MET A 184 -2.61 -3.67 -18.95
CA MET A 184 -2.00 -2.38 -19.26
C MET A 184 -1.21 -1.83 -18.08
N ILE A 185 -1.77 -1.89 -16.87
CA ILE A 185 -1.10 -1.45 -15.64
C ILE A 185 0.15 -2.28 -15.34
N LEU A 186 0.07 -3.61 -15.45
CA LEU A 186 1.21 -4.49 -15.16
C LEU A 186 2.33 -4.35 -16.20
N GLU A 187 1.99 -4.20 -17.48
CA GLU A 187 2.97 -3.99 -18.55
C GLU A 187 3.64 -2.62 -18.45
N ALA A 188 2.89 -1.58 -18.06
CA ALA A 188 3.47 -0.28 -17.72
C ALA A 188 4.45 -0.38 -16.54
N ALA A 189 4.18 -1.26 -15.58
CA ALA A 189 5.13 -1.58 -14.51
C ALA A 189 6.33 -2.42 -14.97
N GLY A 190 6.37 -2.89 -16.21
CA GLY A 190 7.47 -3.70 -16.76
C GLY A 190 7.27 -5.22 -16.63
N ALA A 191 6.08 -5.69 -16.28
CA ALA A 191 5.74 -7.11 -16.33
C ALA A 191 5.46 -7.57 -17.77
N ARG A 192 5.53 -8.89 -18.00
CA ARG A 192 4.98 -9.52 -19.20
C ARG A 192 3.72 -10.29 -18.81
N CYS A 193 2.63 -10.02 -19.49
CA CYS A 193 1.32 -10.55 -19.12
C CYS A 193 0.79 -11.56 -20.15
N PHE A 194 -0.06 -12.46 -19.66
CA PHE A 194 -0.86 -13.37 -20.46
C PHE A 194 -2.23 -13.47 -19.79
N VAL A 195 -3.30 -13.41 -20.59
CA VAL A 195 -4.67 -13.54 -20.11
C VAL A 195 -5.19 -14.93 -20.44
N ALA A 196 -5.53 -15.69 -19.40
CA ALA A 196 -6.19 -17.00 -19.53
C ALA A 196 -7.69 -16.86 -19.21
N ASP A 197 -8.56 -17.41 -20.04
CA ASP A 197 -9.97 -17.60 -19.71
C ASP A 197 -10.23 -19.07 -19.34
N TYR A 198 -10.35 -19.34 -18.04
CA TYR A 198 -10.59 -20.70 -17.53
C TYR A 198 -12.00 -21.23 -17.83
N ARG A 199 -12.90 -20.43 -18.41
CA ARG A 199 -14.21 -20.91 -18.89
C ARG A 199 -14.08 -21.68 -20.21
N ASN A 200 -13.04 -21.38 -20.98
CA ASN A 200 -12.69 -22.07 -22.22
C ASN A 200 -11.23 -22.55 -22.11
N PRO A 201 -10.94 -23.58 -21.30
CA PRO A 201 -9.59 -24.10 -21.15
C PRO A 201 -9.07 -24.58 -22.52
N ILE A 202 -7.85 -24.17 -22.85
CA ILE A 202 -7.11 -24.52 -24.08
C ILE A 202 -6.68 -25.98 -24.00
#